data_AF-A0A2G9PFR4-F1
#
_entry.id   AF-A0A2G9PFR4-F1
#
_cell.length_a   1.000
_cell.length_b   1.000
_cell.length_c   1.000
_cell.angle_alpha   90.00
_cell.angle_beta   90.00
_cell.angle_gamma   90.00
#
_symmetry.space_group_name_H-M   'P 1'
#
loop_
_entity.id
_entity.type
_entity.pdbx_description
1 polymer ?
#
loop_
_entity_poly.entity_id
_entity_poly.type
_entity_poly.pdbx_seq_one_letter_code
_entity_poly.pdbx_strand_id
1 'polypeptide(L)'
;MTVDDAKTVPEAHVEDELSEAEDEKLPFPNARVVRIVKENLKKEHQIRYEVKIAANVLLKEILADISQTMDNEEYFTLSIEHFNKAARKYKEIALNQKRIRRVQKVLEKQRAELDEIITEIELDLPTNPATSQ
;
A
#
# COMPACT_ATOMS: atom_id res chain seq x y z
N MET A 1 -39.75 -16.11 33.82
CA MET A 1 -39.61 -14.70 33.40
C MET A 1 -38.51 -14.10 34.25
N THR A 2 -37.28 -14.16 33.76
CA THR A 2 -36.05 -13.52 34.25
C THR A 2 -34.92 -14.10 33.41
N VAL A 3 -34.26 -13.28 32.60
CA VAL A 3 -32.80 -13.23 32.49
C VAL A 3 -32.41 -11.98 31.70
N ASP A 4 -31.74 -11.10 32.45
CA ASP A 4 -30.57 -10.33 32.05
C ASP A 4 -30.73 -9.13 31.12
N ASP A 5 -30.92 -8.00 31.80
CA ASP A 5 -30.44 -6.67 31.45
C ASP A 5 -29.00 -6.71 30.87
N ALA A 6 -28.90 -6.76 29.54
CA ALA A 6 -27.68 -6.38 28.84
C ALA A 6 -27.56 -4.84 28.87
N LYS A 7 -27.15 -4.33 30.04
CA LYS A 7 -26.75 -2.95 30.24
C LYS A 7 -25.46 -2.70 29.45
N THR A 8 -25.62 -2.22 28.21
CA THR A 8 -24.55 -1.65 27.40
C THR A 8 -23.92 -0.49 28.18
N VAL A 9 -22.77 -0.77 28.79
CA VAL A 9 -21.94 0.25 29.43
C VAL A 9 -21.46 1.20 28.33
N PRO A 10 -21.68 2.52 28.43
CA PRO A 10 -21.09 3.46 27.49
C PRO A 10 -19.57 3.47 27.72
N GLU A 11 -18.81 3.00 26.74
CA GLU A 11 -17.36 3.16 26.71
C GLU A 11 -17.06 4.66 26.80
N ALA A 12 -16.35 5.04 27.87
CA ALA A 12 -15.96 6.42 28.11
C ALA A 12 -15.18 6.95 26.90
N HIS A 13 -15.72 7.99 26.27
CA HIS A 13 -15.04 8.80 25.26
C HIS A 13 -13.87 9.56 25.90
N VAL A 14 -12.75 8.89 26.08
CA VAL A 14 -11.47 9.57 26.33
C VAL A 14 -10.84 9.80 24.96
N GLU A 15 -11.00 11.00 24.42
CA GLU A 15 -10.14 11.44 23.33
C GLU A 15 -8.75 11.66 23.92
N ASP A 16 -7.81 10.75 23.61
CA ASP A 16 -6.39 11.03 23.81
C ASP A 16 -6.02 12.20 22.88
N GLU A 17 -6.08 13.40 23.46
CA GLU A 17 -5.60 14.65 22.87
C GLU A 17 -4.08 14.72 22.99
N LEU A 18 -3.42 15.19 21.94
CA LEU A 18 -1.99 15.52 22.02
C LEU A 18 -1.81 16.70 22.95
N SER A 19 -0.78 16.65 23.78
CA SER A 19 -0.33 17.87 24.45
C SER A 19 0.19 18.86 23.42
N GLU A 20 0.02 20.16 23.67
CA GLU A 20 0.49 21.23 22.76
C GLU A 20 1.99 21.07 22.44
N ALA A 21 2.80 20.67 23.42
CA ALA A 21 4.24 20.42 23.26
C ALA A 21 4.59 19.20 22.38
N GLU A 22 3.67 18.25 22.23
CA GLU A 22 3.84 17.10 21.32
C GLU A 22 3.36 17.44 19.90
N ASP A 23 2.29 18.22 19.77
CA ASP A 23 1.79 18.68 18.47
C ASP A 23 2.79 19.63 17.79
N GLU A 24 3.48 20.48 18.57
CA GLU A 24 4.56 21.35 18.06
C GLU A 24 5.78 20.59 17.52
N LYS A 25 6.01 19.35 17.98
CA LYS A 25 7.14 18.52 17.51
C LYS A 25 6.83 17.75 16.23
N LEU A 26 5.55 17.69 15.85
CA LEU A 26 5.15 16.95 14.65
C LEU A 26 5.49 17.74 13.38
N PRO A 27 5.90 17.04 12.31
CA PRO A 27 6.30 17.69 11.06
C PRO A 27 5.12 18.37 10.33
N PHE A 28 3.88 17.98 10.62
CA PHE A 28 2.67 18.60 10.08
C PHE A 28 1.65 18.86 11.20
N PRO A 29 0.73 19.83 11.04
CA PRO A 29 -0.36 20.05 11.99
C PRO A 29 -1.25 18.81 12.12
N ASN A 30 -1.26 18.16 13.28
CA ASN A 30 -1.92 16.86 13.42
C ASN A 30 -3.42 16.94 13.20
N ALA A 31 -4.07 18.03 13.61
CA ALA A 31 -5.50 18.26 13.35
C ALA A 31 -5.84 18.18 11.86
N ARG A 32 -4.97 18.68 10.97
CA ARG A 32 -5.20 18.61 9.51
C ARG A 32 -5.04 17.19 8.99
N VAL A 33 -4.03 16.46 9.48
CA VAL A 33 -3.78 15.06 9.13
C VAL A 33 -4.97 14.18 9.56
N VAL A 34 -5.41 14.28 10.82
CA VAL A 34 -6.55 13.53 11.36
C VAL A 34 -7.83 13.82 10.58
N ARG A 35 -8.06 15.07 10.20
CA ARG A 35 -9.22 15.45 9.39
C ARG A 35 -9.22 14.76 8.03
N ILE A 36 -8.10 14.78 7.31
CA ILE A 36 -7.96 14.11 6.01
C ILE A 36 -8.21 12.61 6.18
N VAL A 37 -7.69 11.99 7.24
CA VAL A 37 -7.92 10.57 7.53
C VAL A 37 -9.42 10.31 7.74
N LYS A 38 -10.09 11.08 8.61
CA LYS A 38 -11.52 10.94 8.87
C LYS A 38 -12.38 11.13 7.61
N GLU A 39 -12.06 12.12 6.77
CA GLU A 39 -12.76 12.40 5.50
C GLU A 39 -12.68 11.22 4.50
N ASN A 40 -11.66 10.36 4.60
CA ASN A 40 -11.46 9.21 3.72
C ASN A 40 -11.95 7.88 4.32
N LEU A 41 -12.39 7.87 5.58
CA LEU A 41 -13.01 6.70 6.21
C LEU A 41 -14.50 6.64 5.86
N LYS A 42 -14.97 5.48 5.40
CA LYS A 42 -16.39 5.27 5.04
C LYS A 42 -17.33 5.21 6.26
N LYS A 43 -16.77 5.01 7.44
CA LYS A 43 -17.48 4.88 8.71
C LYS A 43 -16.81 5.78 9.74
N GLU A 44 -17.61 6.27 10.67
CA GLU A 44 -17.08 7.00 11.81
C GLU A 44 -16.33 6.05 12.74
N HIS A 45 -15.03 6.29 12.89
CA HIS A 45 -14.14 5.51 13.73
C HIS A 45 -13.38 6.45 14.65
N GLN A 46 -13.23 6.04 15.91
CA GLN A 46 -12.30 6.68 16.83
C GLN A 46 -10.88 6.30 16.46
N ILE A 47 -10.03 7.30 16.23
CA ILE A 47 -8.63 7.12 15.85
C ILE A 47 -7.78 7.25 17.13
N ARG A 48 -7.06 6.19 17.49
CA ARG A 48 -6.15 6.19 18.63
C ARG A 48 -4.98 7.15 18.41
N TYR A 49 -4.44 7.70 19.49
CA TYR A 49 -3.32 8.63 19.49
C TYR A 49 -2.12 8.15 18.64
N GLU A 50 -1.69 6.91 18.84
CA GLU A 50 -0.56 6.30 18.11
C GLU A 50 -0.75 6.35 16.60
N VAL A 51 -1.98 6.14 16.12
CA VAL A 51 -2.32 6.15 14.69
C VAL A 51 -2.25 7.57 14.14
N LYS A 52 -2.63 8.58 14.93
CA LYS A 52 -2.53 10.00 14.52
C LYS A 52 -1.06 10.38 14.30
N ILE A 53 -0.18 10.00 15.24
CA ILE A 53 1.27 10.24 15.12
C ILE A 53 1.87 9.46 13.96
N ALA A 54 1.57 8.16 13.86
CA ALA A 54 2.11 7.32 12.79
C ALA A 54 1.72 7.86 11.40
N ALA A 55 0.49 8.35 11.22
CA ALA A 55 0.07 8.98 9.99
C ALA A 55 0.88 10.26 9.68
N ASN A 56 1.17 11.07 10.69
CA ASN A 56 1.97 12.29 10.54
C ASN A 56 3.42 11.99 10.16
N VAL A 57 4.05 11.01 10.83
CA VAL A 57 5.40 10.55 10.53
C VAL A 57 5.48 9.95 9.12
N LEU A 58 4.50 9.14 8.72
CA LEU A 58 4.44 8.55 7.39
C LEU A 58 4.40 9.63 6.29
N LEU A 59 3.65 10.71 6.49
CA LEU A 59 3.62 11.82 5.53
C LEU A 59 5.00 12.48 5.39
N LYS A 60 5.75 12.59 6.49
CA LYS A 60 7.12 13.12 6.47
C LYS A 60 8.04 12.20 5.69
N GLU A 61 7.97 10.90 5.92
CA GLU A 61 8.78 9.91 5.21
C GLU A 61 8.50 9.91 3.71
N ILE A 62 7.22 9.94 3.32
CA ILE A 62 6.81 10.02 1.91
C ILE A 62 7.37 11.29 1.26
N LEU A 63 7.26 12.45 1.94
CA LEU A 63 7.77 13.70 1.39
C LEU A 63 9.30 13.69 1.29
N ALA A 64 10.00 13.17 2.31
CA ALA A 64 11.45 13.03 2.30
C ALA A 64 11.93 12.14 1.15
N ASP A 65 11.26 11.01 0.91
CA ASP A 65 11.58 10.08 -0.18
C ASP A 65 11.30 10.70 -1.56
N ILE A 66 10.20 11.46 -1.71
CA ILE A 66 9.96 12.25 -2.93
C ILE A 66 11.08 13.27 -3.14
N SER A 67 11.48 14.00 -2.10
CA SER A 67 12.56 14.99 -2.16
C SER A 67 13.89 14.36 -2.56
N GLN A 68 14.28 13.22 -1.97
CA GLN A 68 15.48 12.48 -2.36
C GLN A 68 15.41 12.00 -3.81
N THR A 69 14.23 11.59 -4.27
CA THR A 69 14.03 11.17 -5.66
C THR A 69 14.21 12.35 -6.63
N MET A 70 13.75 13.55 -6.28
CA MET A 70 13.94 14.76 -7.09
C MET A 70 15.38 15.26 -7.08
N ASP A 71 16.10 15.10 -5.96
CA ASP A 71 17.51 15.51 -5.83
C ASP A 71 18.44 14.75 -6.79
N ASN A 72 18.04 13.56 -7.24
CA ASN A 72 18.77 12.80 -8.26
C ASN A 72 18.67 13.41 -9.68
N GLU A 73 17.87 14.45 -9.89
CA GLU A 73 17.79 15.11 -11.19
C GLU A 73 18.85 16.22 -11.31
N GLU A 74 19.62 16.22 -12.41
CA GLU A 74 20.75 17.13 -12.65
C GLU A 74 20.34 18.60 -12.92
N TYR A 75 19.08 18.96 -12.65
CA TYR A 75 18.54 20.28 -12.91
C TYR A 75 18.57 21.16 -11.65
N PHE A 76 19.10 22.37 -11.77
CA PHE A 76 19.13 23.36 -10.68
C PHE A 76 17.74 23.79 -10.21
N THR A 77 16.74 23.82 -11.12
CA THR A 77 15.36 24.18 -10.79
C THR A 77 14.46 22.96 -10.93
N LEU A 78 13.77 22.61 -9.85
CA LEU A 78 12.78 21.54 -9.84
C LEU A 78 11.40 22.09 -10.24
N SER A 79 10.76 21.41 -11.20
CA SER A 79 9.44 21.77 -11.71
C SER A 79 8.35 20.84 -11.15
N ILE A 80 7.08 21.18 -11.40
CA ILE A 80 5.94 20.32 -11.07
C ILE A 80 6.01 18.95 -11.77
N GLU A 81 6.67 18.87 -12.93
CA GLU A 81 6.87 17.62 -13.66
C GLU A 81 7.80 16.68 -12.89
N HIS A 82 8.89 17.21 -12.32
CA HIS A 82 9.84 16.46 -11.51
C HIS A 82 9.17 15.93 -10.23
N PHE A 83 8.37 16.76 -9.58
CA PHE A 83 7.57 16.34 -8.42
C PHE A 83 6.56 15.24 -8.78
N ASN A 84 5.81 15.40 -9.87
CA ASN A 84 4.83 14.41 -10.29
C ASN A 84 5.47 13.08 -10.68
N LYS A 85 6.65 13.12 -11.30
CA LYS A 85 7.45 11.94 -11.65
C LYS A 85 7.93 11.22 -10.39
N ALA A 86 8.49 11.94 -9.42
CA ALA A 86 8.92 11.38 -8.14
C ALA A 86 7.76 10.83 -7.29
N ALA A 87 6.64 11.56 -7.24
CA ALA A 87 5.44 11.15 -6.50
C ALA A 87 4.64 10.02 -7.17
N ARG A 88 4.97 9.66 -8.43
CA ARG A 88 4.25 8.66 -9.21
C ARG A 88 4.15 7.31 -8.49
N LYS A 89 5.21 6.92 -7.78
CA LYS A 89 5.24 5.66 -7.03
C LYS A 89 4.13 5.56 -5.99
N TYR A 90 3.74 6.66 -5.36
CA TYR A 90 2.67 6.72 -4.37
C TYR A 90 1.28 6.93 -4.99
N LYS A 91 1.19 7.70 -6.07
CA LYS A 91 -0.07 7.95 -6.78
C LYS A 91 -0.60 6.72 -7.52
N GLU A 92 0.28 5.87 -8.03
CA GLU A 92 -0.10 4.75 -8.90
C GLU A 92 -0.04 3.37 -8.21
N ILE A 93 0.14 3.26 -6.88
CA ILE A 93 0.31 1.96 -6.18
C ILE A 93 -0.80 0.97 -6.55
N ALA A 94 -2.07 1.37 -6.43
CA ALA A 94 -3.21 0.49 -6.71
C ALA A 94 -3.28 0.08 -8.20
N LEU A 95 -2.92 0.98 -9.11
CA LEU A 95 -2.89 0.72 -10.55
C LEU A 95 -1.74 -0.22 -10.92
N ASN A 96 -0.55 0.00 -10.34
CA ASN A 96 0.63 -0.83 -10.53
C ASN A 96 0.43 -2.23 -9.98
N GLN A 97 -0.19 -2.40 -8.81
CA GLN A 97 -0.55 -3.73 -8.30
C GLN A 97 -1.51 -4.48 -9.25
N LYS A 98 -2.52 -3.80 -9.81
CA LYS A 98 -3.43 -4.40 -10.80
C LYS A 98 -2.70 -4.79 -12.08
N ARG A 99 -1.76 -3.95 -12.55
CA ARG A 99 -0.90 -4.24 -13.71
C ARG A 99 -0.02 -5.45 -13.46
N ILE A 100 0.68 -5.51 -12.32
CA ILE A 100 1.52 -6.65 -11.92
C ILE A 100 0.70 -7.94 -11.94
N ARG A 101 -0.48 -7.97 -11.31
CA ARG A 101 -1.35 -9.16 -11.34
C ARG A 101 -1.78 -9.56 -12.75
N ARG A 102 -2.05 -8.59 -13.63
CA ARG A 102 -2.39 -8.89 -15.03
C ARG A 102 -1.19 -9.52 -15.75
N VAL A 103 0.00 -8.95 -15.59
CA VAL A 103 1.24 -9.48 -16.20
C VAL A 103 1.52 -10.89 -15.69
N GLN A 104 1.39 -11.12 -14.38
CA GLN A 104 1.53 -12.47 -13.79
C GLN A 104 0.59 -13.49 -14.44
N LYS A 105 -0.71 -13.16 -14.60
CA LYS A 105 -1.66 -14.05 -15.29
C LYS A 105 -1.29 -14.37 -16.73
N VAL A 106 -0.76 -13.38 -17.46
CA VAL A 106 -0.32 -13.60 -18.84
C VAL A 106 0.89 -14.53 -18.87
N LEU A 107 1.85 -14.34 -17.97
CA LEU A 107 3.03 -15.20 -17.86
C LEU A 107 2.67 -16.63 -17.44
N GLU A 108 1.72 -16.80 -16.52
CA GLU A 108 1.19 -18.12 -16.13
C GLU A 108 0.53 -18.82 -17.31
N LYS A 109 -0.26 -18.09 -18.12
CA LYS A 109 -0.87 -18.65 -19.33
C LYS A 109 0.19 -19.09 -20.34
N GLN A 110 1.17 -18.24 -20.62
CA GLN A 110 2.27 -18.56 -21.53
C GLN A 110 3.08 -19.76 -21.04
N ARG A 111 3.30 -19.88 -19.73
CA ARG A 111 3.96 -21.05 -19.15
C ARG A 111 3.14 -22.32 -19.38
N ALA A 112 1.83 -22.29 -19.15
CA ALA A 112 0.97 -23.45 -19.39
C ALA A 112 0.95 -23.86 -20.87
N GLU A 113 0.93 -22.89 -21.80
CA GLU A 113 1.05 -23.14 -23.24
C GLU A 113 2.39 -23.81 -23.58
N LEU A 114 3.49 -23.37 -22.97
CA LEU A 114 4.80 -23.99 -23.16
C LEU A 114 4.85 -25.42 -22.58
N ASP A 115 4.26 -25.64 -21.40
CA ASP A 115 4.21 -26.96 -20.77
C ASP A 115 3.38 -27.96 -21.63
N GLU A 116 2.31 -27.49 -22.27
CA GLU A 116 1.51 -28.27 -23.22
C GLU A 116 2.33 -28.66 -24.46
N ILE A 117 3.05 -27.71 -25.06
CA ILE A 117 3.94 -27.96 -26.21
C ILE A 117 5.04 -28.96 -25.84
N ILE A 118 5.64 -28.83 -24.65
CA ILE A 118 6.66 -29.78 -24.18
C ILE A 118 6.06 -31.18 -24.07
N THR A 119 4.87 -31.30 -23.48
CA THR A 119 4.18 -32.59 -23.33
C THR A 119 3.88 -33.22 -24.69
N GLU A 120 3.43 -32.44 -25.67
CA GLU A 120 3.17 -32.89 -27.04
C GLU A 120 4.45 -33.42 -27.71
N ILE A 121 5.56 -32.68 -27.60
CA ILE A 121 6.87 -33.11 -28.12
C ILE A 121 7.35 -34.41 -27.46
N GLU A 122 7.18 -34.55 -26.14
CA GLU A 122 7.56 -35.77 -25.40
C GLU A 122 6.71 -36.98 -25.81
N LEU A 123 5.45 -36.77 -26.19
CA LEU A 123 4.53 -37.82 -26.65
C LEU A 123 4.84 -38.26 -28.09
N ASP A 124 5.21 -37.31 -28.95
CA ASP A 124 5.57 -37.55 -30.35
C ASP A 124 7.00 -38.05 -30.53
N LEU A 125 7.87 -37.87 -29.53
CA LEU A 125 9.18 -38.47 -29.52
C LEU A 125 9.03 -40.00 -29.37
N PRO A 126 9.50 -40.81 -30.34
CA PRO A 126 9.50 -42.24 -30.18
C PRO A 126 10.32 -42.59 -28.94
N THR A 127 9.71 -43.32 -28.01
CA THR A 127 10.43 -43.96 -26.90
C THR A 127 11.51 -44.82 -27.54
N ASN A 128 12.74 -44.33 -27.57
CA ASN A 128 13.86 -45.08 -28.13
C ASN A 128 14.01 -46.33 -27.25
N PRO A 129 13.81 -47.56 -27.77
CA PRO A 129 13.87 -48.79 -26.96
C PRO A 129 15.30 -49.12 -26.48
N ALA A 130 16.27 -48.21 -26.64
CA ALA A 130 17.67 -48.42 -26.32
C ALA A 130 18.04 -48.28 -24.82
N THR A 131 17.08 -48.00 -23.92
CA THR A 131 17.35 -47.93 -22.46
C THR A 131 16.76 -49.11 -21.68
N SER A 132 16.41 -50.21 -22.36
CA SER A 132 16.11 -51.50 -21.70
C SER A 132 17.11 -52.56 -22.15
N GLN A 133 18.36 -52.42 -21.69
CA GLN A 133 19.31 -53.52 -21.50
C GLN A 133 20.11 -53.29 -20.22
#